data_AF-A0A7C4Y785-F1
#
_entry.id   AF-A0A7C4Y785-F1
#
_cell.length_a   1.000
_cell.length_b   1.000
_cell.length_c   1.000
_cell.angle_alpha   90.00
_cell.angle_beta   90.00
_cell.angle_gamma   90.00
#
_symmetry.space_group_name_H-M   'P 1'
#
loop_
_entity.id
_entity.type
_entity.pdbx_description
1 polymer ?
#
loop_
_entity_poly.entity_id
_entity_poly.type
_entity_poly.pdbx_seq_one_letter_code
_entity_poly.pdbx_strand_id
1 'polypeptide(L)'
;MEGEHQTSTTVAVKPKAAKKDPKTDPTFFPQLLWATAALSGILLIAAGIIALFNRWRKRQANNTTENFDQLASFRALYERGELSQEEFDRIRRRIVSRLKPAQHPELQASPPPKDEPPPNGQPPEPGITDQPPA
;
A
#
# COMPACT_ATOMS: atom_id res chain seq x y z
N MET A 1 105.43 17.99 -2.41
CA MET A 1 104.37 18.30 -1.42
C MET A 1 103.65 19.50 -1.99
N GLU A 2 102.40 19.33 -2.40
CA GLU A 2 101.42 20.32 -2.93
C GLU A 2 100.46 19.48 -3.79
N GLY A 3 99.27 19.09 -3.38
CA GLY A 3 98.38 19.70 -2.40
C GLY A 3 97.33 20.53 -3.13
N GLU A 4 96.27 19.84 -3.58
CA GLU A 4 94.90 20.38 -3.75
C GLU A 4 94.71 21.42 -4.90
N HIS A 5 93.61 21.53 -5.63
CA HIS A 5 92.21 21.48 -5.21
C HIS A 5 91.31 20.99 -6.35
N GLN A 6 90.46 20.01 -6.00
CA GLN A 6 89.32 19.60 -6.78
C GLN A 6 88.30 20.74 -6.84
N THR A 7 87.84 21.11 -8.03
CA THR A 7 86.69 22.00 -8.22
C THR A 7 85.40 21.23 -7.98
N SER A 8 84.95 21.18 -6.72
CA SER A 8 83.60 20.71 -6.39
C SER A 8 82.58 21.73 -6.87
N THR A 9 81.93 21.43 -8.00
CA THR A 9 80.68 22.07 -8.41
C THR A 9 79.59 21.74 -7.40
N THR A 10 79.31 22.66 -6.48
CA THR A 10 78.12 22.62 -5.63
C THR A 10 76.91 23.00 -6.48
N VAL A 11 76.15 21.99 -6.92
CA VAL A 11 74.76 22.18 -7.35
C VAL A 11 73.91 22.33 -6.09
N ALA A 12 73.55 23.57 -5.75
CA ALA A 12 72.60 23.85 -4.69
C ALA A 12 71.19 23.43 -5.13
N VAL A 13 70.81 22.17 -4.85
CA VAL A 13 69.41 21.73 -4.92
C VAL A 13 68.67 22.31 -3.72
N LYS A 14 67.83 23.30 -3.96
CA LYS A 14 66.94 23.92 -2.98
C LYS A 14 65.83 22.92 -2.61
N PRO A 15 65.73 22.39 -1.39
CA PRO A 15 64.63 21.51 -1.02
C PRO A 15 63.38 22.37 -0.82
N LYS A 16 62.47 22.39 -1.81
CA LYS A 16 61.13 22.96 -1.63
C LYS A 16 60.22 21.92 -0.97
N ALA A 17 60.53 21.59 0.28
CA ALA A 17 59.62 20.85 1.15
C ALA A 17 58.52 21.81 1.63
N ALA A 18 57.54 22.10 0.78
CA ALA A 18 56.29 22.69 1.22
C ALA A 18 55.37 21.54 1.65
N LYS A 19 55.53 21.07 2.90
CA LYS A 19 54.48 20.31 3.58
C LYS A 19 53.28 21.26 3.68
N LYS A 20 52.26 21.02 2.84
CA LYS A 20 50.94 21.60 3.05
C LYS A 20 50.42 20.99 4.34
N ASP A 21 50.36 21.78 5.40
CA ASP A 21 49.62 21.39 6.59
C ASP A 21 48.17 21.12 6.15
N PRO A 22 47.61 19.92 6.39
CA PRO A 22 46.19 19.71 6.22
C PRO A 22 45.53 20.52 7.33
N LYS A 23 45.20 21.77 7.04
CA LYS A 23 44.35 22.59 7.90
C LYS A 23 43.00 21.89 7.91
N THR A 24 42.77 21.06 8.92
CA THR A 24 41.47 20.45 9.20
C THR A 24 40.50 21.58 9.46
N ASP A 25 39.67 21.91 8.48
CA ASP A 25 38.69 22.97 8.64
C ASP A 25 37.72 22.57 9.78
N PRO A 26 37.59 23.37 10.85
CA PRO A 26 36.77 23.02 12.01
C PRO A 26 35.26 22.93 11.69
N THR A 27 34.86 23.28 10.45
CA THR A 27 33.51 23.18 9.92
C THR A 27 33.15 21.79 9.41
N PHE A 28 34.13 20.90 9.19
CA PHE A 28 33.86 19.53 8.73
C PHE A 28 33.05 18.72 9.72
N PHE A 29 33.29 18.87 11.03
CA PHE A 29 32.57 18.11 12.06
C PHE A 29 31.08 18.43 12.12
N PRO A 30 30.61 19.68 12.24
CA PRO A 30 29.18 19.98 12.26
C PRO A 30 28.49 19.64 10.94
N GLN A 31 29.16 19.84 9.80
CA GLN A 31 28.59 19.51 8.50
C GLN A 31 28.45 17.99 8.29
N LEU A 32 29.44 17.21 8.75
CA LEU A 32 29.36 15.75 8.73
C LEU A 32 28.25 15.24 9.65
N LEU A 33 28.09 15.82 10.84
CA LEU A 33 27.00 15.49 11.75
C LEU A 33 25.62 15.75 11.11
N TRP A 34 25.41 16.92 10.51
CA TRP A 34 24.17 17.24 9.79
C TRP A 34 23.93 16.31 8.60
N ALA A 35 24.96 16.00 7.83
CA ALA A 35 24.85 15.05 6.71
C ALA A 35 24.45 13.65 7.19
N THR A 36 25.09 13.14 8.26
CA THR A 36 24.72 11.83 8.84
C THR A 36 23.33 11.85 9.46
N ALA A 37 22.92 12.94 10.12
CA ALA A 37 21.59 13.09 10.70
C ALA A 37 20.51 13.12 9.61
N ALA A 38 20.74 13.86 8.52
CA ALA A 38 19.83 13.91 7.38
C ALA A 38 19.71 12.55 6.71
N LEU A 39 20.84 11.86 6.48
CA LEU A 39 20.86 10.52 5.89
C LEU A 39 20.11 9.51 6.77
N SER A 40 20.38 9.51 8.08
CA SER A 40 19.68 8.66 9.03
C SER A 40 18.19 8.99 9.09
N GLY A 41 17.81 10.28 9.01
CA GLY A 41 16.42 10.71 8.99
C GLY A 41 15.66 10.16 7.79
N ILE A 42 16.22 10.26 6.59
CA ILE A 42 15.63 9.71 5.37
C ILE A 42 15.45 8.19 5.49
N LEU A 43 16.48 7.50 6.01
CA LEU A 43 16.43 6.06 6.18
C LEU A 43 15.34 5.63 7.16
N LEU A 44 15.18 6.35 8.28
CA LEU A 44 14.13 6.12 9.26
C LEU A 44 12.74 6.43 8.70
N ILE A 45 12.58 7.48 7.90
CA ILE A 45 11.31 7.78 7.24
C ILE A 45 10.94 6.65 6.28
N ALA A 46 11.87 6.21 5.44
CA ALA A 46 11.64 5.10 4.52
C ALA A 46 11.27 3.82 5.27
N ALA A 47 12.02 3.47 6.32
CA ALA A 47 11.73 2.32 7.18
C ALA A 47 10.35 2.47 7.87
N GLY A 48 10.00 3.66 8.34
CA GLY A 48 8.71 3.97 8.94
C GLY A 48 7.54 3.78 7.96
N ILE A 49 7.68 4.28 6.72
CA ILE A 49 6.68 4.09 5.66
C ILE A 49 6.52 2.60 5.35
N ILE A 50 7.62 1.87 5.16
CA ILE A 50 7.60 0.42 4.90
C ILE A 50 6.96 -0.32 6.08
N ALA A 51 7.30 0.04 7.32
CA ALA A 51 6.72 -0.58 8.51
C ALA A 51 5.22 -0.30 8.60
N LEU A 52 4.77 0.91 8.25
CA LEU A 52 3.36 1.27 8.25
C LEU A 52 2.60 0.50 7.15
N PHE A 53 3.17 0.43 5.94
CA PHE A 53 2.63 -0.37 4.84
C PHE A 53 2.55 -1.85 5.20
N ASN A 54 3.62 -2.42 5.77
CA ASN A 54 3.64 -3.81 6.18
C ASN A 54 2.64 -4.06 7.32
N ARG A 55 2.47 -3.12 8.25
CA ARG A 55 1.48 -3.19 9.32
C ARG A 55 0.05 -3.13 8.79
N TRP A 56 -0.20 -2.30 7.76
CA TRP A 56 -1.50 -2.24 7.08
C TRP A 56 -1.76 -3.51 6.27
N ARG A 57 -0.74 -4.01 5.55
CA ARG A 57 -0.80 -5.27 4.80
C ARG A 57 -1.05 -6.47 5.70
N LYS A 58 -0.39 -6.56 6.85
CA LYS A 58 -0.61 -7.64 7.84
C LYS A 58 -2.04 -7.61 8.40
N ARG A 59 -2.60 -6.42 8.65
CA ARG A 59 -4.01 -6.31 9.05
C ARG A 59 -4.96 -6.81 7.95
N GLN A 60 -4.71 -6.45 6.69
CA GLN A 60 -5.53 -6.93 5.58
C GLN A 60 -5.39 -8.43 5.33
N ALA A 61 -4.16 -8.96 5.37
CA ALA A 61 -3.91 -10.38 5.20
C ALA A 61 -4.60 -11.23 6.27
N ASN A 62 -4.56 -10.80 7.54
CA ASN A 62 -5.27 -11.48 8.62
C ASN A 62 -6.78 -11.50 8.39
N ASN A 63 -7.38 -10.37 7.98
CA ASN A 63 -8.81 -10.32 7.66
C ASN A 63 -9.15 -11.25 6.48
N THR A 64 -8.33 -11.29 5.43
CA THR A 64 -8.57 -12.18 4.29
C THR A 64 -8.50 -13.65 4.72
N THR A 65 -7.47 -14.07 5.46
CA THR A 65 -7.34 -15.44 5.96
C THR A 65 -8.50 -15.82 6.88
N GLU A 66 -8.91 -14.95 7.79
CA GLU A 66 -10.05 -15.18 8.67
C GLU A 66 -11.37 -15.35 7.91
N ASN A 67 -11.61 -14.57 6.85
CA ASN A 67 -12.79 -14.72 6.00
C ASN A 67 -12.77 -16.02 5.18
N PHE A 68 -11.60 -16.49 4.73
CA PHE A 68 -11.46 -17.79 4.07
C PHE A 68 -11.70 -18.95 5.04
N ASP A 69 -11.23 -18.81 6.29
CA ASP A 69 -11.44 -19.81 7.34
C ASP A 69 -12.93 -19.93 7.72
N GLN A 70 -13.65 -18.81 7.76
CA GLN A 70 -15.12 -18.81 7.91
C GLN A 70 -15.82 -19.54 6.76
N LEU A 71 -15.38 -19.38 5.51
CA LEU A 71 -15.96 -20.09 4.36
C LEU A 71 -15.73 -21.61 4.44
N ALA A 72 -14.57 -22.05 4.94
CA ALA A 72 -14.25 -23.46 5.15
C ALA A 72 -15.15 -24.08 6.24
N SER A 73 -15.44 -23.34 7.32
CA SER A 73 -16.35 -23.84 8.37
C SER A 73 -17.79 -23.96 7.88
N PHE A 74 -18.30 -22.99 7.10
CA PHE A 74 -19.63 -23.10 6.48
C PHE A 74 -19.72 -24.24 5.47
N ARG A 75 -18.63 -24.55 4.75
CA ARG A 75 -18.57 -25.71 3.85
C ARG A 75 -18.69 -27.03 4.63
N ALA A 76 -18.01 -27.14 5.77
CA ALA A 76 -18.11 -28.32 6.63
C ALA A 76 -19.52 -28.51 7.24
N LEU A 77 -20.24 -27.41 7.50
CA LEU A 77 -21.65 -27.44 7.96
C LEU A 77 -22.61 -27.88 6.85
N TYR A 78 -22.40 -27.40 5.62
CA TYR A 78 -23.14 -27.84 4.44
C TYR A 78 -22.97 -29.34 4.17
N GLU A 79 -21.74 -29.85 4.27
CA GLU A 79 -21.46 -31.28 4.05
C GLU A 79 -22.07 -32.19 5.12
N ARG A 80 -22.35 -31.65 6.31
CA ARG A 80 -23.11 -32.34 7.37
C ARG A 80 -24.62 -32.28 7.17
N GLY A 81 -25.10 -31.52 6.18
CA GLY A 81 -26.52 -31.30 5.92
C GLY A 81 -27.21 -30.37 6.91
N GLU A 82 -26.45 -29.67 7.76
CA GLU A 82 -26.99 -28.70 8.73
C GLU A 82 -27.28 -27.33 8.10
N LEU A 83 -26.82 -27.11 6.86
CA LEU A 83 -26.97 -25.87 6.11
C LEU A 83 -27.53 -26.17 4.71
N SER A 84 -28.59 -25.48 4.29
CA SER A 84 -29.10 -25.63 2.92
C SER A 84 -28.14 -25.01 1.89
N GLN A 85 -28.19 -25.49 0.65
CA GLN A 85 -27.41 -24.95 -0.46
C GLN A 85 -27.76 -23.47 -0.72
N GLU A 86 -29.02 -23.06 -0.55
CA GLU A 86 -29.41 -21.65 -0.72
C GLU A 86 -28.82 -20.76 0.38
N GLU A 87 -28.70 -21.28 1.61
CA GLU A 87 -28.13 -20.56 2.74
C GLU A 87 -26.63 -20.40 2.60
N PHE A 88 -25.94 -21.48 2.19
CA PHE A 88 -24.52 -21.43 1.85
C PHE A 88 -24.23 -20.36 0.79
N ASP A 89 -25.01 -20.33 -0.29
CA ASP A 89 -24.82 -19.35 -1.37
C ASP A 89 -25.11 -17.91 -0.91
N ARG A 90 -26.09 -17.70 -0.02
CA ARG A 90 -26.33 -16.38 0.58
C ARG A 90 -25.15 -15.91 1.44
N ILE A 91 -24.60 -16.80 2.27
CA ILE A 91 -23.45 -16.48 3.14
C ILE A 91 -22.19 -16.22 2.30
N ARG A 92 -21.91 -17.10 1.32
CA ARG A 92 -20.79 -16.95 0.39
C ARG A 92 -20.82 -15.60 -0.33
N ARG A 93 -21.96 -15.19 -0.88
CA ARG A 93 -22.12 -13.89 -1.55
C ARG A 93 -21.77 -12.71 -0.62
N ARG A 94 -22.18 -12.79 0.65
CA ARG A 94 -21.94 -11.73 1.65
C ARG A 94 -20.48 -11.66 2.12
N ILE A 95 -19.75 -12.77 2.12
CA ILE A 95 -18.32 -12.79 2.44
C ILE A 95 -17.51 -12.28 1.25
N VAL A 96 -17.84 -12.73 0.04
CA VAL A 96 -17.20 -12.28 -1.21
C VAL A 96 -17.37 -10.77 -1.42
N SER A 97 -18.52 -10.19 -1.06
CA SER A 97 -18.73 -8.74 -1.14
C SER A 97 -17.89 -7.94 -0.13
N ARG A 98 -17.53 -8.51 1.03
CA ARG A 98 -16.61 -7.89 2.01
C ARG A 98 -15.14 -8.01 1.62
N LEU A 99 -14.78 -9.06 0.87
CA LEU A 99 -13.43 -9.29 0.37
C LEU A 99 -13.07 -8.38 -0.81
N LYS A 100 -14.06 -7.88 -1.56
CA LYS A 100 -13.82 -6.96 -2.66
C LYS A 100 -13.45 -5.60 -2.05
N PRO A 101 -12.18 -5.16 -2.13
CA PRO A 101 -11.80 -3.86 -1.59
C PRO A 101 -12.66 -2.81 -2.27
N ALA A 102 -13.25 -1.92 -1.48
CA ALA A 102 -14.21 -0.91 -1.87
C ALA A 102 -13.73 -0.07 -3.07
N GLN A 103 -13.91 -0.60 -4.27
CA GLN A 103 -13.95 0.13 -5.51
C GLN A 103 -15.43 0.23 -5.84
N HIS A 104 -15.98 1.42 -5.56
CA HIS A 104 -17.35 1.87 -5.83
C HIS A 104 -18.50 1.22 -5.02
N PRO A 105 -18.97 1.90 -3.94
CA PRO A 105 -20.31 1.68 -3.40
C PRO A 105 -21.38 2.47 -4.19
N GLU A 106 -21.43 2.33 -5.53
CA GLU A 106 -22.48 3.04 -6.31
C GLU A 106 -23.27 2.19 -7.32
N LEU A 107 -23.04 0.87 -7.45
CA LEU A 107 -23.76 0.09 -8.47
C LEU A 107 -24.30 -1.26 -7.99
N GLN A 108 -24.78 -1.35 -6.75
CA GLN A 108 -25.70 -2.43 -6.36
C GLN A 108 -26.87 -1.87 -5.53
N ALA A 109 -27.58 -0.90 -6.11
CA ALA A 109 -29.03 -0.93 -5.97
C ALA A 109 -29.51 -2.21 -6.67
N SER A 110 -30.23 -3.05 -5.92
CA SER A 110 -30.88 -4.25 -6.42
C SER A 110 -31.56 -4.02 -7.77
N PRO A 111 -31.47 -4.93 -8.76
CA PRO A 111 -32.35 -4.86 -9.91
C PRO A 111 -33.81 -4.97 -9.40
N PRO A 112 -34.71 -4.05 -9.79
CA PRO A 112 -36.14 -4.26 -9.54
C PRO A 112 -36.58 -5.55 -10.25
N PRO A 113 -37.55 -6.29 -9.69
CA PRO A 113 -38.14 -7.44 -10.36
C PRO A 113 -38.59 -7.05 -11.78
N LYS A 114 -38.16 -7.84 -12.77
CA LYS A 114 -38.70 -7.79 -14.12
C LYS A 114 -40.10 -8.41 -14.08
N ASP A 115 -41.11 -7.60 -13.86
CA ASP A 115 -42.46 -7.92 -14.33
C ASP A 115 -42.66 -7.21 -15.67
N GLU A 116 -42.68 -8.05 -16.71
CA GLU A 116 -43.30 -7.99 -18.03
C GLU A 116 -43.65 -6.64 -18.72
N PRO A 117 -43.54 -6.60 -20.08
CA PRO A 117 -43.63 -5.39 -20.87
C PRO A 117 -45.07 -4.85 -20.95
N PRO A 118 -45.28 -3.52 -21.04
CA PRO A 118 -46.59 -2.99 -21.43
C PRO A 118 -46.83 -3.29 -22.92
N PRO A 119 -47.90 -4.03 -23.29
CA PRO A 119 -48.33 -4.10 -24.67
C PRO A 119 -48.99 -2.78 -25.03
N ASN A 120 -48.35 -2.05 -25.94
CA ASN A 120 -48.96 -1.28 -27.01
C ASN A 120 -50.30 -0.54 -26.68
N GLY A 121 -50.21 0.76 -26.34
CA GLY A 121 -51.10 1.79 -26.87
C GLY A 121 -52.60 1.76 -26.57
N GLN A 122 -53.05 1.54 -25.34
CA GLN A 122 -54.47 1.76 -24.95
C GLN A 122 -54.63 2.77 -23.81
N PRO A 123 -55.37 3.89 -24.01
CA PRO A 123 -55.74 4.83 -22.94
C PRO A 123 -56.65 4.17 -21.89
N PRO A 124 -56.57 4.57 -20.62
CA PRO A 124 -57.38 3.99 -19.54
C PRO A 124 -58.84 4.43 -19.67
N GLU A 125 -59.71 3.52 -20.09
CA GLU A 125 -61.09 3.44 -19.59
C GLU A 125 -61.13 2.20 -18.69
N PRO A 126 -61.61 2.34 -17.45
CA PRO A 126 -62.95 1.82 -17.21
C PRO A 126 -63.75 2.58 -16.14
N GLY A 127 -64.99 2.90 -16.46
CA GLY A 127 -66.04 2.99 -15.45
C GLY A 127 -66.24 1.62 -14.80
N ILE A 128 -66.30 1.60 -13.48
CA ILE A 128 -66.83 0.46 -12.72
C ILE A 128 -67.88 1.04 -11.78
N THR A 129 -69.14 0.90 -12.23
CA THR A 129 -70.32 0.95 -11.40
C THR A 129 -70.21 -0.16 -10.36
N ASP A 130 -70.03 0.20 -9.09
CA ASP A 130 -70.44 -0.66 -7.98
C ASP A 130 -71.31 0.17 -7.03
N GLN A 131 -72.62 -0.04 -7.21
CA GLN A 131 -73.69 0.43 -6.37
C GLN A 131 -73.80 -0.49 -5.14
N PRO A 132 -73.76 0.01 -3.89
CA PRO A 132 -74.19 -0.76 -2.73
C PRO A 132 -75.70 -0.53 -2.45
N PRO A 133 -76.48 -1.57 -2.09
CA PRO A 133 -77.86 -1.40 -1.67
C PRO A 133 -77.95 -1.05 -0.18
N ALA A 134 -78.64 0.05 0.15
CA ALA A 134 -79.28 0.32 1.45
C ALA A 134 -80.29 1.47 1.31
#